data_AF-D7DBI5-F1
#
_entry.id   AF-D7DBI5-F1
#
_cell.length_a   1.000
_cell.length_b   1.000
_cell.length_c   1.000
_cell.angle_alpha   90.00
_cell.angle_beta   90.00
_cell.angle_gamma   90.00
#
_symmetry.space_group_name_H-M   'P 1'
#
loop_
_entity.id
_entity.type
_entity.pdbx_description
1 polymer ?
#
loop_
_entity_poly.entity_id
_entity_poly.type
_entity_poly.pdbx_seq_one_letter_code
_entity_poly.pdbx_strand_id
1 'polypeptide(L)'
;MARFCIYCGAEDTPDNPVVEGVCLRCRIKRGEIIEQVKKEIRVDFCKVCGAVRIGYKWIDTGGFNEALHHIVYNLLGGLVKPGIGVSDLRIDRYELVTSASWRTVVRVYFRGVYGGKEFVYPLDFIVYLNPTKCPRCKMVESGEFEAVVQIRDVQFKVLEKALEKVFSRDKRLRQDLVDYIEVKNGIDIYFYNHGAARKLSRKLSSMLGLVVKENYEVAGMRSGKQRARLYVSLKPSNISH
;
A
#
# COMPACT_ATOMS: atom_id res chain seq x y z
N MET A 1 -20.95 9.86 -47.31
CA MET A 1 -21.70 8.60 -47.09
C MET A 1 -21.93 8.46 -45.60
N ALA A 2 -23.17 8.24 -45.17
CA ALA A 2 -23.47 7.96 -43.76
C ALA A 2 -22.82 6.62 -43.37
N ARG A 3 -22.20 6.57 -42.19
CA ARG A 3 -21.71 5.31 -41.60
C ARG A 3 -22.88 4.61 -40.92
N PHE A 4 -22.97 3.31 -41.09
CA PHE A 4 -24.03 2.48 -40.49
C PHE A 4 -23.41 1.36 -39.66
N CYS A 5 -24.12 0.95 -38.61
CA CYS A 5 -23.75 -0.22 -37.82
C CYS A 5 -24.09 -1.53 -38.57
N ILE A 6 -23.10 -2.40 -38.77
CA ILE A 6 -23.28 -3.70 -39.45
C ILE A 6 -24.24 -4.65 -38.72
N TYR A 7 -24.48 -4.45 -37.42
CA TYR A 7 -25.32 -5.35 -36.61
C TYR A 7 -26.77 -4.89 -36.45
N CYS A 8 -27.04 -3.58 -36.49
CA CYS A 8 -28.38 -3.05 -36.22
C CYS A 8 -28.88 -2.03 -37.25
N GLY A 9 -28.07 -1.67 -38.25
CA GLY A 9 -28.44 -0.70 -39.28
C GLY A 9 -28.54 0.75 -38.80
N ALA A 10 -28.26 1.04 -37.52
CA ALA A 10 -28.31 2.41 -37.01
C ALA A 10 -27.27 3.31 -37.67
N GLU A 11 -27.68 4.54 -37.98
CA GLU A 11 -26.81 5.61 -38.47
C GLU A 11 -25.86 6.13 -37.39
N ASP A 12 -24.71 6.61 -37.84
CA ASP A 12 -23.72 7.31 -37.03
C ASP A 12 -24.27 8.62 -36.48
N THR A 13 -24.38 8.71 -35.14
CA THR A 13 -24.90 9.87 -34.43
C THR A 13 -24.01 10.21 -33.23
N PRO A 14 -23.98 11.48 -32.76
CA PRO A 14 -23.19 11.85 -31.58
C PRO A 14 -23.50 11.02 -30.33
N ASP A 15 -24.73 10.51 -30.19
CA ASP A 15 -25.15 9.70 -29.04
C ASP A 15 -24.91 8.19 -29.20
N ASN A 16 -24.70 7.73 -30.44
CA ASN A 16 -24.43 6.33 -30.74
C ASN A 16 -23.45 6.23 -31.92
N PRO A 17 -22.21 6.70 -31.74
CA PRO A 17 -21.28 6.82 -32.86
C PRO A 17 -20.89 5.45 -33.40
N VAL A 18 -20.53 5.40 -34.69
CA VAL A 18 -20.11 4.19 -35.41
C VAL A 18 -18.60 4.23 -35.64
N VAL A 19 -17.88 3.32 -34.99
CA VAL A 19 -16.41 3.16 -35.14
C VAL A 19 -16.12 1.77 -35.66
N GLU A 20 -15.37 1.68 -36.76
CA GLU A 20 -15.06 0.42 -37.46
C GLU A 20 -16.33 -0.38 -37.78
N GLY A 21 -17.36 0.29 -38.28
CA GLY A 21 -18.62 -0.32 -38.71
C GLY A 21 -19.56 -0.79 -37.58
N VAL A 22 -19.24 -0.54 -36.31
CA VAL A 22 -20.08 -0.95 -35.16
C VAL A 22 -20.47 0.27 -34.33
N CYS A 23 -21.73 0.37 -33.91
CA CYS A 23 -22.16 1.44 -33.02
C CYS A 23 -21.89 1.14 -31.54
N LEU A 24 -21.83 2.18 -30.71
CA LEU A 24 -21.62 2.08 -29.25
C LEU A 24 -22.55 1.06 -28.59
N ARG A 25 -23.86 1.13 -28.88
CA ARG A 25 -24.86 0.21 -28.31
C ARG A 25 -24.57 -1.25 -28.64
N CYS A 26 -24.16 -1.54 -29.88
CA CYS A 26 -23.81 -2.89 -30.29
C CYS A 26 -22.52 -3.38 -29.63
N ARG A 27 -21.48 -2.54 -29.52
CA ARG A 27 -20.25 -2.89 -28.77
C ARG A 27 -20.55 -3.25 -27.32
N ILE A 28 -21.36 -2.44 -26.63
CA ILE A 28 -21.78 -2.67 -25.25
C ILE A 28 -22.57 -3.98 -25.14
N LYS A 29 -23.60 -4.16 -25.96
CA LYS A 29 -24.46 -5.36 -25.93
C LYS A 29 -23.68 -6.66 -26.18
N ARG A 30 -22.61 -6.58 -26.97
CA ARG A 30 -21.73 -7.71 -27.29
C ARG A 30 -20.61 -7.92 -26.26
N GLY A 31 -20.46 -7.03 -25.28
CA GLY A 31 -19.37 -7.10 -24.29
C GLY A 31 -17.99 -6.79 -24.89
N GLU A 32 -17.95 -6.11 -26.03
CA GLU A 32 -16.71 -5.80 -26.78
C GLU A 32 -16.17 -4.40 -26.49
N ILE A 33 -16.83 -3.64 -25.61
CA ILE A 33 -16.43 -2.26 -25.26
C ILE A 33 -15.19 -2.25 -24.34
N ILE A 34 -15.07 -3.23 -23.44
CA ILE A 34 -13.93 -3.43 -22.57
C ILE A 34 -13.70 -4.93 -22.47
N GLU A 35 -12.49 -5.38 -22.79
CA GLU A 35 -12.07 -6.76 -22.58
C GLU A 35 -11.58 -6.93 -21.14
N GLN A 36 -12.23 -7.82 -20.38
CA GLN A 36 -11.80 -8.18 -19.04
C GLN A 36 -10.80 -9.34 -19.10
N VAL A 37 -9.51 -9.03 -19.05
CA VAL A 37 -8.40 -10.01 -19.16
C VAL A 37 -8.44 -11.03 -18.02
N LYS A 38 -8.82 -10.58 -16.82
CA LYS A 38 -8.94 -11.44 -15.66
C LYS A 38 -10.12 -11.03 -14.78
N LYS A 39 -10.94 -12.01 -14.40
CA LYS A 39 -12.11 -11.82 -13.53
C LYS A 39 -11.78 -11.97 -12.05
N GLU A 40 -10.73 -12.74 -11.73
CA GLU A 40 -10.39 -13.08 -10.36
C GLU A 40 -8.94 -12.72 -10.03
N ILE A 41 -8.71 -12.16 -8.85
CA ILE A 41 -7.37 -11.93 -8.34
C ILE A 41 -7.23 -12.42 -6.91
N ARG A 42 -6.00 -12.80 -6.56
CA ARG A 42 -5.62 -13.15 -5.20
C ARG A 42 -4.56 -12.18 -4.73
N VAL A 43 -4.78 -11.58 -3.56
CA VAL A 43 -3.90 -10.56 -2.99
C VAL A 43 -3.58 -10.94 -1.56
N ASP A 44 -2.32 -10.89 -1.17
CA ASP A 44 -1.91 -11.17 0.20
C ASP A 44 -2.42 -10.07 1.15
N PHE A 45 -3.04 -10.49 2.25
CA PHE A 45 -3.55 -9.62 3.30
C PHE A 45 -3.03 -10.06 4.66
N CYS A 46 -2.53 -9.13 5.45
CA CYS A 46 -2.01 -9.43 6.77
C CYS A 46 -3.14 -9.61 7.77
N LYS A 47 -3.35 -10.84 8.24
CA LYS A 47 -4.37 -11.16 9.25
C LYS A 47 -4.11 -10.59 10.64
N VAL A 48 -2.94 -9.96 10.87
CA VAL A 48 -2.53 -9.41 12.16
C VAL A 48 -2.71 -7.89 12.20
N CYS A 49 -2.17 -7.16 11.21
CA CYS A 49 -2.21 -5.70 11.19
C CYS A 49 -3.11 -5.09 10.10
N GLY A 50 -3.72 -5.91 9.24
CA GLY A 50 -4.59 -5.45 8.16
C GLY A 50 -3.87 -4.90 6.93
N ALA A 51 -2.53 -4.92 6.87
CA ALA A 51 -1.80 -4.47 5.70
C ALA A 51 -2.09 -5.33 4.45
N VAL A 52 -2.17 -4.73 3.27
CA VAL A 52 -2.40 -5.41 1.99
C VAL A 52 -1.18 -5.30 1.08
N ARG A 53 -0.90 -6.35 0.30
CA ARG A 53 0.23 -6.37 -0.62
C ARG A 53 -0.17 -5.88 -2.01
N ILE A 54 0.38 -4.75 -2.45
CA ILE A 54 0.22 -4.22 -3.80
C ILE A 54 1.58 -4.33 -4.51
N GLY A 55 1.67 -5.25 -5.48
CA GLY A 55 2.93 -5.62 -6.12
C GLY A 55 3.96 -6.15 -5.10
N TYR A 56 5.06 -5.42 -4.93
CA TYR A 56 6.13 -5.77 -3.99
C TYR A 56 6.01 -5.07 -2.63
N LYS A 57 5.06 -4.13 -2.48
CA LYS A 57 4.94 -3.29 -1.28
C LYS A 57 3.77 -3.74 -0.42
N TRP A 58 3.96 -3.63 0.88
CA TRP A 58 2.89 -3.75 1.87
C TRP A 58 2.38 -2.35 2.21
N ILE A 59 1.07 -2.17 2.11
CA ILE A 59 0.38 -0.92 2.42
C ILE A 59 -0.46 -1.17 3.65
N ASP A 60 -0.25 -0.38 4.71
CA ASP A 60 -1.06 -0.45 5.92
C ASP A 60 -2.46 0.06 5.65
N THR A 61 -3.46 -0.64 6.21
CA THR A 61 -4.88 -0.31 6.05
C THR A 61 -5.61 -0.50 7.38
N GLY A 62 -6.77 0.13 7.53
CA GLY A 62 -7.71 -0.05 8.63
C GLY A 62 -8.60 -1.29 8.51
N GLY A 63 -8.36 -2.17 7.53
CA GLY A 63 -9.11 -3.42 7.34
C GLY A 63 -9.51 -3.67 5.90
N PHE A 64 -10.46 -4.59 5.68
CA PHE A 64 -10.83 -5.05 4.34
C PHE A 64 -11.28 -3.93 3.39
N ASN A 65 -12.07 -2.96 3.87
CA ASN A 65 -12.58 -1.89 3.01
C ASN A 65 -11.46 -1.02 2.41
N GLU A 66 -10.52 -0.57 3.23
CA GLU A 66 -9.39 0.24 2.75
C GLU A 66 -8.41 -0.61 1.92
N ALA A 67 -8.21 -1.88 2.27
CA ALA A 67 -7.45 -2.80 1.42
C ALA A 67 -8.06 -2.98 0.03
N LEU A 68 -9.38 -3.19 -0.05
CA LEU A 68 -10.10 -3.31 -1.32
C LEU A 68 -10.00 -2.00 -2.13
N HIS A 69 -10.09 -0.84 -1.49
CA HIS A 69 -9.88 0.44 -2.15
C HIS A 69 -8.50 0.52 -2.83
N HIS A 70 -7.43 0.14 -2.12
CA HIS A 70 -6.10 0.08 -2.70
C HIS A 70 -6.02 -0.92 -3.86
N ILE A 71 -6.65 -2.10 -3.75
CA ILE A 71 -6.66 -3.11 -4.80
C ILE A 71 -7.35 -2.58 -6.07
N VAL A 72 -8.51 -1.95 -5.95
CA VAL A 72 -9.27 -1.42 -7.09
C VAL A 72 -8.43 -0.45 -7.90
N TYR A 73 -7.91 0.59 -7.25
CA TYR A 73 -7.23 1.68 -7.96
C TYR A 73 -5.78 1.36 -8.38
N ASN A 74 -5.13 0.36 -7.77
CA ASN A 74 -3.75 0.03 -8.12
C ASN A 74 -3.61 -1.22 -9.00
N LEU A 75 -4.59 -2.13 -8.99
CA LEU A 75 -4.47 -3.42 -9.67
C LEU A 75 -5.54 -3.64 -10.74
N LEU A 76 -6.82 -3.37 -10.45
CA LEU A 76 -7.92 -3.78 -11.34
C LEU A 76 -7.93 -3.06 -12.69
N GLY A 77 -7.48 -1.80 -12.73
CA GLY A 77 -7.31 -1.07 -14.01
C GLY A 77 -6.34 -1.74 -14.97
N GLY A 78 -5.33 -2.47 -14.46
CA GLY A 78 -4.40 -3.24 -15.28
C GLY A 78 -4.93 -4.59 -15.77
N LEU A 79 -6.15 -4.97 -15.38
CA LEU A 79 -6.79 -6.25 -15.76
C LEU A 79 -7.84 -6.10 -16.86
N VAL A 80 -7.92 -4.92 -17.46
CA VAL A 80 -8.83 -4.63 -18.55
C VAL A 80 -8.06 -4.06 -19.74
N LYS A 81 -8.61 -4.24 -20.94
CA LYS A 81 -8.13 -3.60 -22.15
C LYS A 81 -9.29 -2.86 -22.83
N PRO A 82 -9.04 -1.66 -23.38
CA PRO A 82 -10.05 -0.96 -24.18
C PRO A 82 -10.38 -1.77 -25.43
N GLY A 83 -11.67 -1.85 -25.77
CA GLY A 83 -12.11 -2.35 -27.06
C GLY A 83 -11.70 -1.43 -28.21
N ILE A 84 -11.88 -1.91 -29.44
CA ILE A 84 -11.63 -1.10 -30.65
C ILE A 84 -12.44 0.20 -30.58
N GLY A 85 -11.80 1.35 -30.80
CA GLY A 85 -12.45 2.66 -30.80
C GLY A 85 -12.66 3.27 -29.41
N VAL A 86 -12.20 2.61 -28.34
CA VAL A 86 -12.24 3.13 -26.96
C VAL A 86 -10.96 3.87 -26.61
N SER A 87 -11.11 5.03 -25.98
CA SER A 87 -10.04 5.88 -25.46
C SER A 87 -10.39 6.42 -24.06
N ASP A 88 -9.42 7.04 -23.38
CA ASP A 88 -9.55 7.61 -22.02
C ASP A 88 -10.20 6.65 -21.00
N LEU A 89 -9.82 5.37 -21.04
CA LEU A 89 -10.39 4.37 -20.16
C LEU A 89 -9.84 4.51 -18.73
N ARG A 90 -10.72 4.78 -17.77
CA ARG A 90 -10.38 4.96 -16.35
C ARG A 90 -11.44 4.42 -15.43
N ILE A 91 -11.07 4.17 -14.18
CA ILE A 91 -12.01 3.82 -13.11
C ILE A 91 -12.75 5.09 -12.69
N ASP A 92 -14.09 5.06 -12.75
CA ASP A 92 -14.97 6.14 -12.27
C ASP A 92 -15.27 5.98 -10.78
N ARG A 93 -15.77 4.80 -10.42
CA ARG A 93 -16.15 4.44 -9.06
C ARG A 93 -16.20 2.92 -8.93
N TYR A 94 -16.41 2.44 -7.71
CA TYR A 94 -16.69 1.04 -7.44
C TYR A 94 -17.71 0.89 -6.32
N GLU A 95 -18.31 -0.29 -6.25
CA GLU A 95 -19.14 -0.71 -5.13
C GLU A 95 -18.84 -2.16 -4.76
N LEU A 96 -19.12 -2.50 -3.50
CA LEU A 96 -18.99 -3.87 -3.02
C LEU A 96 -20.33 -4.59 -3.25
N VAL A 97 -20.34 -5.57 -4.15
CA VAL A 97 -21.53 -6.40 -4.42
C VAL A 97 -21.77 -7.38 -3.28
N THR A 98 -20.71 -7.77 -2.57
CA THR A 98 -20.76 -8.57 -1.35
C THR A 98 -20.03 -7.85 -0.22
N SER A 99 -20.38 -8.13 1.04
CA SER A 99 -19.66 -7.62 2.20
C SER A 99 -18.14 -7.87 2.11
N ALA A 100 -17.36 -6.89 2.56
CA ALA A 100 -15.90 -6.98 2.58
C ALA A 100 -15.44 -8.15 3.46
N SER A 101 -14.74 -9.11 2.87
CA SER A 101 -14.29 -10.34 3.54
C SER A 101 -13.09 -10.95 2.80
N TRP A 102 -12.73 -12.20 3.12
CA TRP A 102 -11.69 -12.95 2.42
C TRP A 102 -11.99 -13.20 0.94
N ARG A 103 -13.26 -13.18 0.55
CA ARG A 103 -13.70 -13.24 -0.84
C ARG A 103 -14.75 -12.17 -1.05
N THR A 104 -14.45 -11.18 -1.89
CA THR A 104 -15.35 -10.07 -2.17
C THR A 104 -15.55 -9.88 -3.66
N VAL A 105 -16.82 -9.76 -4.06
CA VAL A 105 -17.19 -9.33 -5.41
C VAL A 105 -17.23 -7.80 -5.42
N VAL A 106 -16.43 -7.20 -6.28
CA VAL A 106 -16.34 -5.76 -6.47
C VAL A 106 -16.82 -5.41 -7.87
N ARG A 107 -17.82 -4.53 -7.96
CA ARG A 107 -18.24 -3.96 -9.24
C ARG A 107 -17.49 -2.66 -9.47
N VAL A 108 -16.72 -2.61 -10.55
CA VAL A 108 -15.96 -1.43 -10.96
C VAL A 108 -16.64 -0.82 -12.17
N TYR A 109 -16.95 0.48 -12.06
CA TYR A 109 -17.52 1.25 -13.15
C TYR A 109 -16.37 1.93 -13.90
N PHE A 110 -16.16 1.54 -15.15
CA PHE A 110 -15.18 2.15 -16.03
C PHE A 110 -15.82 3.24 -16.87
N ARG A 111 -15.20 4.41 -16.91
CA ARG A 111 -15.55 5.49 -17.84
C ARG A 111 -14.55 5.48 -18.99
N GLY A 112 -15.04 5.69 -20.20
CA GLY A 112 -14.21 5.87 -21.39
C GLY A 112 -14.95 6.65 -22.47
N VAL A 113 -14.26 6.88 -23.58
CA VAL A 113 -14.79 7.59 -24.75
C VAL A 113 -14.78 6.64 -25.95
N TYR A 114 -15.91 6.53 -26.64
CA TYR A 114 -16.07 5.74 -27.85
C TYR A 114 -16.61 6.64 -28.97
N GLY A 115 -15.82 6.84 -30.03
CA GLY A 115 -16.23 7.71 -31.15
C GLY A 115 -16.64 9.13 -30.74
N GLY A 116 -16.01 9.68 -29.70
CA GLY A 116 -16.34 11.01 -29.13
C GLY A 116 -17.46 11.03 -28.08
N LYS A 117 -18.15 9.90 -27.85
CA LYS A 117 -19.20 9.78 -26.83
C LYS A 117 -18.65 9.14 -25.55
N GLU A 118 -18.85 9.79 -24.41
CA GLU A 118 -18.57 9.18 -23.10
C GLU A 118 -19.52 8.01 -22.82
N PHE A 119 -18.98 6.95 -22.23
CA PHE A 119 -19.75 5.82 -21.72
C PHE A 119 -19.29 5.43 -20.32
N VAL A 120 -20.17 4.75 -19.58
CA VAL A 120 -19.84 4.06 -18.33
C VAL A 120 -20.21 2.60 -18.46
N TYR A 121 -19.30 1.70 -18.12
CA TYR A 121 -19.48 0.26 -18.26
C TYR A 121 -19.03 -0.48 -16.98
N PRO A 122 -19.94 -1.24 -16.32
CA PRO A 122 -19.61 -1.98 -15.12
C PRO A 122 -18.96 -3.33 -15.45
N LEU A 123 -17.95 -3.71 -14.65
CA LEU A 123 -17.34 -5.03 -14.65
C LEU A 123 -17.21 -5.55 -13.22
N ASP A 124 -17.57 -6.81 -13.01
CA ASP A 124 -17.46 -7.48 -11.72
C ASP A 124 -16.14 -8.24 -11.62
N PHE A 125 -15.40 -8.03 -10.53
CA PHE A 125 -14.18 -8.73 -10.19
C PHE A 125 -14.35 -9.49 -8.88
N ILE A 126 -13.76 -10.68 -8.78
CA ILE A 126 -13.69 -11.46 -7.55
C ILE A 126 -12.29 -11.26 -6.96
N VAL A 127 -12.23 -10.63 -5.79
CA VAL A 127 -11.00 -10.40 -5.04
C VAL A 127 -10.93 -11.39 -3.89
N TYR A 128 -9.92 -12.25 -3.91
CA TYR A 128 -9.58 -13.12 -2.79
C TYR A 128 -8.44 -12.48 -1.99
N LEU A 129 -8.68 -12.22 -0.72
CA LEU A 129 -7.64 -11.81 0.22
C LEU A 129 -7.05 -13.07 0.86
N ASN A 130 -5.79 -13.35 0.58
CA ASN A 130 -5.10 -14.51 1.16
C ASN A 130 -4.59 -14.13 2.56
N PRO A 131 -5.07 -14.78 3.65
CA PRO A 131 -4.62 -14.48 5.00
C PRO A 131 -3.18 -14.93 5.21
N THR A 132 -2.27 -13.98 5.42
CA THR A 132 -0.86 -14.22 5.71
C THR A 132 -0.35 -13.27 6.80
N LYS A 133 0.94 -13.31 7.12
CA LYS A 133 1.62 -12.31 7.96
C LYS A 133 2.54 -11.46 7.08
N CYS A 134 2.41 -10.15 7.16
CA CYS A 134 3.35 -9.24 6.49
C CYS A 134 4.75 -9.40 7.12
N PRO A 135 5.82 -8.98 6.41
CA PRO A 135 7.19 -9.07 6.92
C PRO A 135 7.37 -8.46 8.32
N ARG A 136 6.71 -7.33 8.58
CA ARG A 136 6.72 -6.67 9.89
C ARG A 136 6.12 -7.55 10.99
N CYS A 137 4.90 -8.05 10.83
CA CYS A 137 4.26 -8.88 11.84
C CYS A 137 4.99 -10.22 12.06
N LYS A 138 5.61 -10.78 11.02
CA LYS A 138 6.50 -11.94 11.16
C LYS A 138 7.70 -11.62 12.05
N MET A 139 8.33 -10.47 11.84
CA MET A 139 9.47 -10.04 12.64
C MET A 139 9.11 -9.81 14.11
N VAL A 140 8.02 -9.07 14.36
CA VAL A 140 7.49 -8.88 15.73
C VAL A 140 7.25 -10.21 16.44
N GLU A 141 6.59 -11.16 15.77
CA GLU A 141 6.35 -12.49 16.35
C GLU A 141 7.64 -13.27 16.62
N SER A 142 8.63 -13.20 15.73
CA SER A 142 9.91 -13.88 15.91
C SER A 142 10.87 -13.18 16.87
N GLY A 143 10.56 -11.96 17.33
CA GLY A 143 11.51 -11.10 18.04
C GLY A 143 12.69 -10.62 17.17
N GLU A 144 12.60 -10.75 15.85
CA GLU A 144 13.64 -10.30 14.95
C GLU A 144 13.60 -8.79 14.76
N PHE A 145 14.78 -8.16 14.78
CA PHE A 145 14.97 -6.74 14.50
C PHE A 145 16.21 -6.54 13.63
N GLU A 146 16.27 -5.40 12.94
CA GLU A 146 17.45 -4.98 12.18
C GLU A 146 18.21 -3.85 12.86
N ALA A 147 17.56 -3.08 13.73
CA ALA A 147 18.22 -2.00 14.45
C ALA A 147 17.68 -1.78 15.86
N VAL A 148 18.52 -1.25 16.74
CA VAL A 148 18.19 -0.88 18.13
C VAL A 148 18.67 0.54 18.38
N VAL A 149 17.81 1.37 18.97
CA VAL A 149 18.16 2.69 19.47
C VAL A 149 18.20 2.63 20.99
N GLN A 150 19.40 2.78 21.56
CA GLN A 150 19.67 2.68 22.99
C GLN A 150 19.86 4.08 23.56
N ILE A 151 18.89 4.53 24.35
CA ILE A 151 18.90 5.86 24.95
C ILE A 151 19.28 5.68 26.41
N ARG A 152 20.29 6.41 26.89
CA ARG A 152 20.77 6.32 28.27
C ARG A 152 20.88 7.69 28.90
N ASP A 153 20.70 7.72 30.22
CA ASP A 153 20.99 8.88 31.07
C ASP A 153 20.16 10.14 30.70
N VAL A 154 18.94 9.94 30.19
CA VAL A 154 17.97 11.01 29.91
C VAL A 154 16.81 10.89 30.89
N GLN A 155 16.38 12.01 31.48
CA GLN A 155 15.23 12.04 32.38
C GLN A 155 13.98 11.48 31.68
N PHE A 156 13.36 10.45 32.27
CA PHE A 156 12.26 9.70 31.67
C PHE A 156 11.12 10.59 31.15
N LYS A 157 10.62 11.53 31.96
CA LYS A 157 9.54 12.46 31.56
C LYS A 157 9.90 13.33 30.35
N VAL A 158 11.18 13.67 30.17
CA VAL A 158 11.64 14.46 29.01
C VAL A 158 11.69 13.58 27.77
N LEU A 159 12.22 12.36 27.94
CA LEU A 159 12.31 11.38 26.87
C LEU A 159 10.93 10.95 26.37
N GLU A 160 10.00 10.65 27.28
CA GLU A 160 8.63 10.26 26.98
C GLU A 160 7.93 11.31 26.09
N LYS A 161 7.97 12.59 26.49
CA LYS A 161 7.42 13.70 25.70
C LYS A 161 8.08 13.83 24.33
N ALA A 162 9.39 13.60 24.24
CA ALA A 162 10.11 13.66 22.97
C ALA A 162 9.69 12.52 22.04
N LEU A 163 9.61 11.29 22.56
CA LEU A 163 9.14 10.12 21.83
C LEU A 163 7.70 10.29 21.36
N GLU A 164 6.80 10.74 22.24
CA GLU A 164 5.41 11.02 21.92
C GLU A 164 5.30 12.03 20.76
N LYS A 165 6.04 13.14 20.83
CA LYS A 165 6.08 14.16 19.76
C LYS A 165 6.61 13.60 18.43
N VAL A 166 7.61 12.72 18.48
CA VAL A 166 8.19 12.11 17.27
C VAL A 166 7.23 11.10 16.65
N PHE A 167 6.70 10.17 17.45
CA PHE A 167 5.84 9.10 16.96
C PHE A 167 4.45 9.59 16.58
N SER A 168 3.87 10.58 17.27
CA SER A 168 2.57 11.17 16.92
C SER A 168 2.57 11.75 15.50
N ARG A 169 3.69 12.36 15.08
CA ARG A 169 3.84 13.02 13.76
C ARG A 169 4.31 12.11 12.64
N ASP A 170 4.83 10.91 12.96
CA ASP A 170 5.54 10.06 12.01
C ASP A 170 4.97 8.64 11.98
N LYS A 171 3.86 8.47 11.27
CA LYS A 171 3.17 7.17 11.15
C LYS A 171 4.12 6.08 10.64
N ARG A 172 4.99 6.39 9.66
CA ARG A 172 5.98 5.44 9.11
C ARG A 172 6.98 4.98 10.15
N LEU A 173 7.55 5.89 10.94
CA LEU A 173 8.45 5.53 12.03
C LEU A 173 7.76 4.63 13.07
N ARG A 174 6.50 4.93 13.39
CA ARG A 174 5.68 4.12 14.30
C ARG A 174 5.39 2.72 13.74
N GLN A 175 5.29 2.59 12.42
CA GLN A 175 5.11 1.30 11.75
C GLN A 175 6.37 0.44 11.81
N ASP A 176 7.54 1.05 11.79
CA ASP A 176 8.82 0.32 11.86
C ASP A 176 9.21 -0.06 13.29
N LEU A 177 8.47 0.39 14.32
CA LEU A 177 8.67 -0.01 15.71
C LEU A 177 8.32 -1.50 15.89
N VAL A 178 9.27 -2.26 16.42
CA VAL A 178 9.12 -3.68 16.78
C VAL A 178 8.75 -3.80 18.24
N ASP A 179 9.55 -3.20 19.13
CA ASP A 179 9.38 -3.29 20.57
C ASP A 179 10.08 -2.11 21.29
N TYR A 180 9.77 -1.92 22.56
CA TYR A 180 10.52 -1.04 23.46
C TYR A 180 10.70 -1.71 24.83
N ILE A 181 11.92 -1.69 25.34
CA ILE A 181 12.28 -2.34 26.60
C ILE A 181 12.91 -1.29 27.51
N GLU A 182 12.29 -1.05 28.66
CA GLU A 182 12.88 -0.23 29.72
C GLU A 182 14.01 -1.00 30.41
N VAL A 183 15.12 -0.30 30.63
CA VAL A 183 16.31 -0.82 31.32
C VAL A 183 16.68 0.14 32.45
N LYS A 184 17.48 -0.31 33.42
CA LYS A 184 17.81 0.45 34.64
C LYS A 184 18.11 1.95 34.41
N ASN A 185 18.86 2.27 33.35
CA ASN A 185 19.29 3.65 33.07
C ASN A 185 18.82 4.17 31.69
N GLY A 186 17.68 3.68 31.18
CA GLY A 186 17.13 4.19 29.92
C GLY A 186 16.19 3.21 29.21
N ILE A 187 16.19 3.25 27.89
CA ILE A 187 15.28 2.47 27.06
C ILE A 187 15.98 1.97 25.80
N ASP A 188 15.63 0.75 25.37
CA ASP A 188 16.03 0.17 24.10
C ASP A 188 14.81 0.07 23.19
N ILE A 189 14.89 0.70 22.02
CA ILE A 189 13.80 0.77 21.05
C ILE A 189 14.21 0.00 19.79
N TYR A 190 13.46 -1.05 19.47
CA TYR A 190 13.77 -2.00 18.41
C TYR A 190 13.03 -1.64 17.12
N PHE A 191 13.73 -1.72 16.00
CA PHE A 191 13.22 -1.31 14.69
C PHE A 191 13.35 -2.40 13.63
N TYR A 192 12.38 -2.40 12.72
CA TYR A 192 12.29 -3.26 11.55
C TYR A 192 13.43 -2.99 10.55
N ASN A 193 13.86 -1.73 10.40
CA ASN A 193 14.90 -1.33 9.45
C ASN A 193 15.85 -0.27 10.04
N HIS A 194 17.05 -0.17 9.46
CA HIS A 194 18.08 0.80 9.88
C HIS A 194 17.64 2.26 9.71
N GLY A 195 16.86 2.55 8.67
CA GLY A 195 16.41 3.91 8.35
C GLY A 195 15.54 4.52 9.45
N ALA A 196 14.64 3.71 10.02
CA ALA A 196 13.79 4.09 11.14
C ALA A 196 14.61 4.43 12.39
N ALA A 197 15.56 3.56 12.76
CA ALA A 197 16.46 3.80 13.88
C ALA A 197 17.24 5.12 13.72
N ARG A 198 17.91 5.32 12.57
CA ARG A 198 18.65 6.57 12.30
C ARG A 198 17.76 7.80 12.32
N LYS A 199 16.53 7.69 11.80
CA LYS A 199 15.56 8.79 11.80
C LYS A 199 15.14 9.17 13.22
N LEU A 200 14.84 8.19 14.08
CA LEU A 200 14.56 8.44 15.48
C LEU A 200 15.77 9.10 16.16
N SER A 201 16.96 8.53 16.00
CA SER A 201 18.17 9.04 16.65
C SER A 201 18.50 10.47 16.27
N ARG A 202 18.40 10.83 14.98
CA ARG A 202 18.60 12.22 14.52
C ARG A 202 17.58 13.17 15.12
N LYS A 203 16.31 12.79 15.18
CA LYS A 203 15.24 13.62 15.77
C LYS A 203 15.48 13.85 17.25
N LEU A 204 15.78 12.79 18.01
CA LEU A 204 16.04 12.89 19.44
C LEU A 204 17.33 13.66 19.75
N SER A 205 18.40 13.41 19.00
CA SER A 205 19.65 14.17 19.09
C SER A 205 19.41 15.67 18.89
N SER A 206 18.66 16.05 17.85
CA SER A 206 18.32 17.44 17.57
C SER A 206 17.42 18.07 18.65
N MET A 207 16.51 17.30 19.25
CA MET A 207 15.56 17.81 20.24
C MET A 207 16.16 17.93 21.65
N LEU A 208 17.09 17.04 21.99
CA LEU A 208 17.56 16.83 23.36
C LEU A 208 19.08 17.03 23.51
N GLY A 209 19.79 17.43 22.46
CA GLY A 209 21.24 17.65 22.49
C GLY A 209 22.05 16.37 22.71
N LEU A 210 21.53 15.22 22.28
CA LEU A 210 22.18 13.92 22.52
C LEU A 210 23.26 13.64 21.48
N VAL A 211 24.34 13.01 21.92
CA VAL A 211 25.41 12.49 21.07
C VAL A 211 24.99 11.13 20.52
N VAL A 212 25.13 10.95 19.20
CA VAL A 212 24.81 9.72 18.48
C VAL A 212 26.07 8.91 18.21
N LYS A 213 26.08 7.62 18.54
CA LYS A 213 27.12 6.67 18.11
C LYS A 213 26.48 5.45 17.46
N GLU A 214 26.95 5.06 16.28
CA GLU A 214 26.47 3.86 15.56
C GLU A 214 27.51 2.74 15.67
N ASN A 215 27.04 1.50 15.82
CA ASN A 215 27.83 0.28 15.73
C ASN A 215 27.06 -0.80 14.95
N TYR A 216 27.78 -1.75 14.35
CA TYR A 216 27.18 -2.88 13.64
C TYR A 216 27.59 -4.20 14.27
N GLU A 217 26.62 -5.09 14.46
CA GLU A 217 26.85 -6.46 14.89
C GLU A 217 26.49 -7.41 13.75
N VAL A 218 27.36 -8.37 13.45
CA VAL A 218 27.08 -9.41 12.44
C VAL A 218 26.03 -10.36 13.01
N ALA A 219 24.86 -10.39 12.39
CA ALA A 219 23.70 -11.17 12.82
C ALA A 219 23.44 -12.41 11.94
N GLY A 220 24.32 -12.69 10.98
CA GLY A 220 24.28 -13.87 10.10
C GLY A 220 24.29 -13.53 8.61
N MET A 221 23.68 -14.40 7.80
CA MET A 221 23.58 -14.27 6.34
C MET A 221 22.13 -14.41 5.88
N ARG A 222 21.70 -13.58 4.93
CA ARG A 222 20.38 -13.68 4.28
C ARG A 222 20.53 -13.48 2.79
N SER A 223 20.11 -14.46 1.99
CA SER A 223 20.19 -14.43 0.52
C SER A 223 21.61 -14.12 0.01
N GLY A 224 22.63 -14.69 0.65
CA GLY A 224 24.04 -14.50 0.29
C GLY A 224 24.67 -13.16 0.71
N LYS A 225 23.91 -12.25 1.35
CA LYS A 225 24.43 -11.01 1.93
C LYS A 225 24.57 -11.12 3.44
N GLN A 226 25.67 -10.59 3.97
CA GLN A 226 25.87 -10.49 5.40
C GLN A 226 24.79 -9.58 6.01
N ARG A 227 24.05 -10.11 6.98
CA ARG A 227 23.05 -9.36 7.74
C ARG A 227 23.75 -8.74 8.94
N ALA A 228 23.74 -7.42 9.04
CA ALA A 228 24.25 -6.69 10.19
C ALA A 228 23.11 -5.98 10.91
N ARG A 229 23.05 -6.12 12.24
CA ARG A 229 22.18 -5.34 13.11
C ARG A 229 22.85 -4.01 13.42
N LEU A 230 22.10 -2.92 13.30
CA LEU A 230 22.55 -1.58 13.65
C LEU A 230 22.20 -1.28 15.11
N TYR A 231 23.19 -0.90 15.92
CA TYR A 231 22.98 -0.38 17.26
C TYR A 231 23.32 1.11 17.27
N VAL A 232 22.39 1.94 17.72
CA VAL A 232 22.57 3.39 17.84
C VAL A 232 22.48 3.78 19.30
N SER A 233 23.57 4.25 19.87
CA SER A 233 23.61 4.78 21.24
C SER A 233 23.37 6.29 21.24
N LEU A 234 22.48 6.74 22.11
CA LEU A 234 22.18 8.15 22.40
C LEU A 234 22.45 8.43 23.87
N LYS A 235 23.31 9.42 24.13
CA LYS A 235 23.66 9.88 25.48
C LYS A 235 23.76 11.40 25.51
N PRO A 236 23.50 12.07 26.64
CA PRO A 236 23.86 13.48 26.81
C PRO A 236 25.33 13.72 26.50
N SER A 237 25.68 14.90 26.02
CA SER A 237 27.09 15.30 25.92
C SER A 237 27.71 15.33 27.32
N ASN A 238 28.88 14.71 27.50
CA ASN A 238 29.66 14.73 28.75
C ASN A 238 30.21 16.13 29.13
N ILE A 239 29.58 17.22 28.70
CA ILE A 239 29.94 18.56 29.13
C ILE A 239 29.27 18.75 30.49
N SER A 240 29.97 18.28 31.52
CA SER A 240 29.83 18.76 32.88
C SER A 240 29.97 20.28 32.86
N HIS A 241 28.88 21.00 33.13
CA HIS A 241 28.93 22.37 33.61
C HIS A 241 29.18 22.37 35.11
#